data_AF-A0A379ZE25-F1
#
_entry.id   AF-A0A379ZE25-F1
#
_cell.length_a   1.000
_cell.length_b   1.000
_cell.length_c   1.000
_cell.angle_alpha   90.00
_cell.angle_beta   90.00
_cell.angle_gamma   90.00
#
_symmetry.space_group_name_H-M   'P 1'
#
loop_
_entity.id
_entity.type
_entity.pdbx_description
1 polymer ?
#
loop_
_entity_poly.entity_id
_entity_poly.type
_entity_poly.pdbx_seq_one_letter_code
_entity_poly.pdbx_strand_id
1 'polypeptide(L)' 'MSQLFYIHPDNPQPRLINQAVEVLRKGGVIVYPTDSGYALGLHAGREGGDGTHFAASVNWTATTTLP' A
#
# COMPACT_ATOMS: atom_id res chain seq x y z
N MET A 1 -0.90 11.35 11.84
CA MET A 1 0.56 11.10 11.95
C MET A 1 0.86 9.82 11.19
N SER A 2 1.86 9.80 10.31
CA SER A 2 2.20 8.63 9.50
C SER A 2 3.17 7.70 10.25
N GLN A 3 3.09 6.40 9.96
CA GLN A 3 4.05 5.39 10.44
C GLN A 3 4.84 4.90 9.23
N LEU A 4 6.18 4.83 9.37
CA LEU A 4 7.07 4.33 8.34
C LEU A 4 7.61 2.97 8.74
N PHE A 5 7.40 1.97 7.89
CA PHE A 5 7.93 0.63 8.06
C PHE A 5 9.05 0.38 7.06
N TYR A 6 10.21 -0.05 7.54
CA TYR A 6 11.29 -0.57 6.70
C TYR A 6 11.11 -2.07 6.57
N ILE A 7 10.78 -2.53 5.37
CA ILE A 7 10.53 -3.94 5.07
C ILE A 7 11.58 -4.41 4.06
N HIS A 8 12.21 -5.55 4.34
CA HIS A 8 13.17 -6.13 3.40
C HIS A 8 12.43 -6.67 2.17
N PRO A 9 12.85 -6.32 0.93
CA PRO A 9 12.12 -6.71 -0.28
C PRO A 9 12.10 -8.23 -0.48
N ASP A 10 13.24 -8.92 -0.27
CA ASP A 10 13.34 -10.36 -0.52
C ASP A 10 12.90 -11.25 0.65
N ASN A 11 12.79 -10.68 1.86
CA ASN A 11 12.45 -11.44 3.07
C ASN A 11 11.62 -10.56 4.01
N PRO A 12 10.36 -10.25 3.64
CA PRO A 12 9.53 -9.29 4.35
C PRO A 12 9.23 -9.80 5.77
N GLN A 13 9.43 -8.94 6.77
CA GLN A 13 9.20 -9.31 8.16
C GLN A 13 7.69 -9.41 8.43
N PRO A 14 7.12 -10.60 8.74
CA PRO A 14 5.67 -10.78 8.83
C PRO A 14 5.00 -9.89 9.88
N ARG A 15 5.71 -9.61 10.98
CA ARG A 15 5.21 -8.73 12.06
C ARG A 15 4.92 -7.31 11.56
N LEU A 16 5.77 -6.76 10.68
CA LEU A 16 5.59 -5.41 10.13
C LEU A 16 4.46 -5.39 9.11
N ILE A 17 4.37 -6.42 8.27
CA ILE A 17 3.25 -6.60 7.33
C ILE A 17 1.92 -6.63 8.08
N ASN A 18 1.83 -7.42 9.15
CA ASN A 18 0.61 -7.52 9.97
C ASN A 18 0.22 -6.18 10.60
N GLN A 19 1.19 -5.35 11.02
CA GLN A 19 0.91 -4.00 11.52
C GLN A 19 0.35 -3.09 10.42
N ALA A 20 0.89 -3.14 9.20
CA ALA A 20 0.35 -2.39 8.06
C ALA A 20 -1.07 -2.86 7.69
N VAL A 21 -1.33 -4.17 7.71
CA VAL A 21 -2.67 -4.73 7.47
C VAL A 21 -3.67 -4.31 8.55
N GLU A 22 -3.24 -4.24 9.82
CA GLU A 22 -4.09 -3.76 10.91
C GLU A 22 -4.49 -2.28 10.73
N VAL A 23 -3.58 -1.45 10.20
CA VAL A 23 -3.89 -0.07 9.83
C VAL A 23 -4.95 -0.04 8.72
N LEU A 24 -4.81 -0.87 7.68
CA LEU A 24 -5.83 -1.00 6.64
C LEU A 24 -7.19 -1.42 7.21
N ARG A 25 -7.25 -2.47 8.04
CA ARG A 25 -8.48 -2.98 8.64
C ARG A 25 -9.22 -1.94 9.49
N LYS A 26 -8.49 -1.00 10.09
CA LYS A 26 -9.05 0.13 10.85
C LYS A 26 -9.56 1.27 9.96
N GLY A 27 -9.56 1.10 8.64
CA GLY A 27 -9.93 2.13 7.67
C GLY A 27 -8.80 3.11 7.34
N GLY A 28 -7.55 2.75 7.67
CA GLY A 28 -6.37 3.53 7.32
C GLY A 28 -5.98 3.40 5.84
N VAL A 29 -5.06 4.27 5.41
CA VAL A 29 -4.47 4.28 4.07
C VAL A 29 -2.99 3.95 4.19
N ILE A 30 -2.48 3.11 3.28
CA ILE A 30 -1.05 2.76 3.21
C ILE A 30 -0.47 3.11 1.83
N VAL A 31 0.84 3.29 1.81
CA VAL A 31 1.64 3.37 0.57
C VAL A 31 2.59 2.19 0.58
N TYR A 32 2.66 1.41 -0.50
CA TYR A 32 3.55 0.24 -0.59
C TYR A 32 4.26 0.18 -1.95
N PRO A 33 5.49 -0.38 -2.00
CA PRO A 33 6.22 -0.53 -3.25
C PRO A 33 5.61 -1.63 -4.11
N THR A 34 5.59 -1.41 -5.42
CA THR A 34 5.29 -2.39 -6.46
C THR A 34 6.49 -2.50 -7.41
N ASP A 35 6.44 -3.44 -8.34
CA ASP A 35 7.42 -3.59 -9.42
C ASP A 35 7.56 -2.32 -10.31
N SER A 36 6.49 -1.52 -10.39
CA SER A 36 6.39 -0.33 -11.23
C SER A 36 6.52 1.01 -10.49
N GLY A 37 6.68 0.99 -9.15
CA GLY A 37 6.76 2.22 -8.34
C GLY A 37 6.10 2.08 -6.98
N TYR A 38 5.31 3.07 -6.58
CA TYR A 38 4.54 3.03 -5.32
C TYR A 38 3.04 3.05 -5.62
N ALA A 39 2.28 2.26 -4.85
CA ALA A 39 0.83 2.21 -4.91
C ALA A 39 0.22 2.69 -3.59
N LEU A 40 -0.99 3.24 -3.70
CA LEU A 40 -1.82 3.59 -2.55
C LEU A 40 -2.85 2.47 -2.33
N GLY A 41 -2.89 1.94 -1.11
CA GLY A 41 -3.86 0.96 -0.67
C GLY A 41 -4.77 1.53 0.41
N LEU A 42 -6.06 1.27 0.30
CA LEU A 42 -7.04 1.53 1.36
C LEU A 42 -7.93 0.30 1.56
N HIS A 43 -8.80 0.31 2.55
CA HIS A 43 -9.73 -0.80 2.79
C HIS A 43 -11.01 -0.61 1.97
N ALA A 44 -11.27 -1.52 1.01
CA ALA A 44 -12.53 -1.56 0.27
C ALA A 44 -13.55 -2.33 1.08
N GLY A 45 -14.33 -1.61 1.88
CA GLY A 45 -15.57 -2.17 2.40
C GLY A 45 -16.55 -2.37 1.24
N ARG A 46 -16.72 -3.60 0.76
CA ARG A 46 -17.87 -3.99 -0.07
C ARG A 46 -18.76 -4.86 0.80
N GLU A 47 -20.05 -4.55 0.85
CA GLU A 47 -21.04 -5.38 1.53
C GLU A 47 -21.12 -6.73 0.78
N GLY A 48 -20.75 -7.83 1.45
CA GLY A 48 -20.94 -9.19 0.95
C GLY A 48 -19.74 -9.94 0.37
N GLY A 49 -18.49 -9.64 0.73
CA GLY A 49 -17.38 -10.54 0.40
C GLY A 49 -16.05 -10.16 1.03
N ASP A 50 -15.37 -11.14 1.63
CA ASP A 50 -14.09 -11.04 2.34
C ASP A 50 -12.87 -10.71 1.45
N GLY A 51 -13.06 -9.91 0.40
CA GLY A 51 -12.04 -9.53 -0.57
C GLY A 51 -11.53 -8.11 -0.34
N THR A 52 -10.37 -7.98 0.31
CA THR A 52 -9.60 -6.73 0.28
C THR A 52 -9.13 -6.46 -1.15
N HIS A 53 -9.86 -5.62 -1.89
CA HIS A 53 -9.47 -5.20 -3.22
C HIS A 53 -9.07 -3.72 -3.22
N PHE A 54 -7.80 -3.42 -3.50
CA PHE A 54 -7.35 -2.09 -3.93
C PHE A 54 -5.99 -2.15 -4.64
N ALA A 55 -5.85 -1.41 -5.74
CA ALA A 55 -4.58 -0.85 -6.20
C ALA A 55 -4.87 0.29 -7.19
N ALA A 56 -4.67 1.55 -6.77
CA ALA A 56 -4.39 2.63 -7.70
C ALA A 56 -2.87 2.73 -7.81
N SER A 57 -2.29 2.11 -8.83
CA SER A 57 -0.87 2.28 -9.16
C SER A 57 -0.66 3.71 -9.64
N VAL A 58 0.09 4.51 -8.89
CA VAL A 58 0.49 5.84 -9.35
C VAL A 58 1.69 5.66 -10.26
N ASN A 59 1.48 5.61 -11.58
CA ASN A 59 2.58 5.63 -12.55
C ASN A 59 3.29 6.99 -12.44
N TRP A 60 4.55 6.98 -12.00
CA TRP A 60 5.37 8.19 -11.81
C TRP A 60 5.94 8.74 -13.14
N THR A 61 5.56 8.16 -14.28
CA THR A 61 6.09 8.46 -15.61
C THR A 61 5.65 9.81 -16.20
N ALA A 62 4.96 10.68 -15.45
CA ALA A 62 4.44 11.96 -15.95
C ALA A 62 5.22 13.21 -15.48
N THR A 63 6.34 13.08 -14.76
CA THR A 63 7.06 14.25 -14.17
C THR A 63 8.53 14.39 -14.60
N THR A 64 8.93 13.87 -15.76
CA THR A 64 10.31 14.06 -16.28
C THR A 64 10.38 14.79 -17.62
N THR A 65 9.35 15.55 -17.99
CA THR A 65 9.42 16.47 -19.13
C THR A 65 8.89 17.85 -18.76
N LEU A 66 9.64 18.56 -17.93
CA LEU A 66 9.68 20.03 -17.98
C LEU A 66 11.17 20.45 -17.94
N PRO A 67 11.52 21.49 -18.72
CA PRO A 67 12.89 21.79 -19.18
C PRO A 67 13.86 22.23 -18.09
#